data_AF-A0A7U9NJN4-F1
#
_entry.id   AF-A0A7U9NJN4-F1
#
_cell.length_a   1.000
_cell.length_b   1.000
_cell.length_c   1.000
_cell.angle_alpha   90.00
_cell.angle_beta   90.00
_cell.angle_gamma   90.00
#
_symmetry.space_group_name_H-M   'P 1'
#
loop_
_entity.id
_entity.type
_entity.pdbx_description
1 polymer ?
#
loop_
_entity_poly.entity_id
_entity_poly.type
_entity_poly.pdbx_seq_one_letter_code
_entity_poly.pdbx_strand_id
1 'polypeptide(L)'
;MTERMIENRVKKLSALESQIEELKEQAEAIKAELKADLEEKGVQELKTKNFLIRWKEIVSNRLDGKALKEALPEIYNQYCRATASRRFTIA
;
A
#
# COMPACT_ATOMS: atom_id res chain seq x y z
N MET A 1 -2.85 -15.37 -27.97
CA MET A 1 -4.26 -15.03 -27.65
C MET A 1 -4.79 -14.15 -28.76
N THR A 2 -5.99 -14.41 -29.25
CA THR A 2 -6.65 -13.48 -30.19
C THR A 2 -7.14 -12.25 -29.44
N GLU A 3 -7.37 -11.14 -30.13
CA GLU A 3 -7.87 -9.89 -29.55
C GLU A 3 -9.11 -10.09 -28.66
N ARG A 4 -10.06 -10.91 -29.14
CA ARG A 4 -11.27 -11.31 -28.38
C ARG A 4 -10.96 -12.06 -27.07
N MET A 5 -9.88 -12.84 -27.03
CA MET A 5 -9.47 -13.53 -25.79
C MET A 5 -8.84 -12.56 -24.80
N ILE A 6 -8.11 -11.55 -25.26
CA ILE A 6 -7.51 -10.51 -24.40
C ILE A 6 -8.62 -9.65 -23.80
N GLU A 7 -9.58 -9.20 -24.60
CA GLU A 7 -10.71 -8.39 -24.13
C GLU A 7 -11.53 -9.12 -23.06
N ASN A 8 -11.83 -10.40 -23.27
CA ASN A 8 -12.53 -11.22 -22.27
C ASN A 8 -11.73 -11.38 -20.97
N ARG A 9 -10.38 -11.45 -21.05
CA ARG A 9 -9.54 -11.51 -19.84
C ARG A 9 -9.45 -10.17 -19.14
N VAL A 10 -9.41 -9.06 -19.87
CA VAL A 10 -9.45 -7.70 -19.32
C VAL A 10 -10.77 -7.46 -18.59
N LYS A 11 -11.91 -7.84 -19.19
CA LYS A 11 -13.23 -7.76 -18.54
C LYS A 11 -13.29 -8.57 -17.24
N LYS A 12 -12.75 -9.79 -17.26
CA LYS A 12 -12.65 -10.62 -16.04
C LYS A 12 -11.75 -10.00 -14.99
N LEU A 13 -10.62 -9.42 -15.39
CA LEU A 13 -9.70 -8.77 -14.47
C LEU A 13 -10.33 -7.53 -13.82
N SER A 14 -10.98 -6.68 -14.62
CA SER A 14 -11.68 -5.49 -14.11
C SER A 14 -12.79 -5.87 -13.12
N ALA A 15 -13.57 -6.92 -13.41
CA ALA A 15 -14.59 -7.40 -12.48
C ALA A 15 -13.99 -7.92 -11.14
N LEU A 16 -12.83 -8.59 -11.19
CA LEU A 16 -12.11 -9.01 -9.98
C LEU A 16 -11.54 -7.81 -9.22
N GLU A 17 -11.02 -6.80 -9.91
CA GLU A 17 -10.52 -5.57 -9.29
C GLU A 17 -11.64 -4.82 -8.56
N SER A 18 -12.85 -4.72 -9.15
CA SER A 18 -14.01 -4.14 -8.47
C SER A 18 -14.38 -4.89 -7.19
N GLN A 19 -14.41 -6.23 -7.23
CA GLN A 19 -14.68 -7.04 -6.03
C GLN A 19 -13.59 -6.86 -4.96
N ILE A 20 -12.32 -6.77 -5.38
CA ILE A 20 -11.20 -6.51 -4.46
C ILE A 20 -11.38 -5.15 -3.79
N GLU A 21 -11.81 -4.13 -4.53
CA GLU A 21 -12.00 -2.80 -3.98
C GLU A 21 -13.15 -2.76 -2.98
N GLU A 22 -14.29 -3.38 -3.29
CA GLU A 22 -15.41 -3.54 -2.34
C GLU A 22 -14.97 -4.28 -1.06
N LEU A 23 -14.23 -5.37 -1.20
CA LEU A 23 -13.72 -6.14 -0.05
C LEU A 23 -12.69 -5.35 0.76
N LYS A 24 -11.87 -4.52 0.11
CA LYS A 24 -10.93 -3.62 0.81
C LYS A 24 -11.69 -2.55 1.59
N GLU A 25 -12.73 -1.94 1.02
CA GLU A 25 -13.55 -0.96 1.74
C GLU A 25 -14.15 -1.58 3.00
N GLN A 26 -14.71 -2.79 2.89
CA GLN A 26 -15.22 -3.54 4.05
C GLN A 26 -14.12 -3.84 5.08
N ALA A 27 -12.93 -4.26 4.62
CA ALA A 27 -11.81 -4.53 5.50
C ALA A 27 -11.30 -3.26 6.20
N GLU A 28 -11.24 -2.12 5.51
CA GLU A 28 -10.87 -0.83 6.09
C GLU A 28 -11.92 -0.32 7.07
N ALA A 29 -13.22 -0.54 6.82
CA ALA A 29 -14.28 -0.23 7.79
C ALA A 29 -14.07 -1.00 9.11
N ILE A 30 -13.83 -2.31 9.04
CA ILE A 30 -13.55 -3.13 10.23
C ILE A 30 -12.27 -2.67 10.93
N LYS A 31 -11.21 -2.33 10.18
CA LYS A 31 -9.98 -1.78 10.78
C LYS A 31 -10.23 -0.44 11.47
N ALA A 32 -11.07 0.42 10.89
CA ALA A 32 -11.42 1.71 11.48
C ALA A 32 -12.19 1.52 12.79
N GLU A 33 -13.15 0.60 12.84
CA GLU A 33 -13.85 0.21 14.07
C GLU A 33 -12.87 -0.30 15.13
N LEU A 34 -11.98 -1.24 14.78
CA LEU A 34 -10.96 -1.77 15.69
C LEU A 34 -10.00 -0.69 16.20
N LYS A 35 -9.66 0.29 15.34
CA LYS A 35 -8.83 1.42 15.72
C LYS A 35 -9.56 2.36 16.68
N ALA A 36 -10.83 2.67 16.43
CA ALA A 36 -11.66 3.48 17.32
C ALA A 36 -11.78 2.82 18.70
N ASP A 37 -11.99 1.49 18.73
CA ASP A 37 -12.02 0.69 19.97
C ASP A 37 -10.70 0.74 20.75
N LEU A 38 -9.55 0.72 20.05
CA LEU A 38 -8.22 0.85 20.66
C LEU A 38 -7.96 2.25 21.22
N GLU A 39 -8.44 3.28 20.51
CA GLU A 39 -8.31 4.68 20.89
C GLU A 39 -9.21 5.03 22.08
N GLU A 40 -10.46 4.54 22.10
CA GLU A 40 -11.38 4.66 23.25
C GLU A 40 -10.83 3.97 24.50
N LYS A 41 -10.18 2.81 24.33
CA LYS A 41 -9.52 2.09 25.44
C LYS A 41 -8.16 2.67 25.82
N GLY A 42 -7.60 3.58 25.02
CA GLY A 42 -6.30 4.21 25.26
C GLY A 42 -5.12 3.22 25.27
N VAL A 43 -5.25 2.05 24.63
CA VAL A 43 -4.23 0.98 24.65
C VAL A 43 -3.55 0.86 23.31
N GLN A 44 -2.21 0.85 23.32
CA GLN A 44 -1.40 0.67 22.11
C GLN A 44 -1.32 -0.81 21.67
N GLU A 45 -1.61 -1.73 22.58
CA GLU A 45 -1.59 -3.17 22.34
C GLU A 45 -2.84 -3.80 22.96
N LEU A 46 -3.65 -4.47 22.14
CA LEU A 46 -4.78 -5.28 22.59
C LEU A 46 -4.51 -6.73 22.22
N LYS A 47 -4.39 -7.55 23.25
CA LYS A 47 -4.17 -8.99 23.11
C LYS A 47 -5.48 -9.72 23.39
N THR A 48 -6.10 -10.23 22.34
CA THR A 48 -7.23 -11.16 22.44
C THR A 48 -6.69 -12.58 22.67
N LYS A 49 -7.55 -13.56 22.99
CA LYS A 49 -7.18 -14.99 23.11
C LYS A 49 -6.33 -15.50 21.95
N ASN A 50 -6.55 -15.00 20.72
CA ASN A 50 -5.90 -15.49 19.51
C ASN A 50 -5.16 -14.40 18.69
N PHE A 51 -5.31 -13.11 19.01
CA PHE A 51 -4.85 -12.02 18.14
C PHE A 51 -4.09 -10.91 18.87
N LEU A 52 -2.92 -10.60 18.30
CA LEU A 52 -2.03 -9.45 18.51
C LEU A 52 -2.44 -8.16 17.79
N ILE A 53 -3.27 -7.26 18.35
CA ILE A 53 -3.54 -5.97 17.69
C ILE A 53 -2.61 -4.90 18.26
N ARG A 54 -1.73 -4.34 17.42
CA ARG A 54 -0.84 -3.23 17.80
C ARG A 54 -1.15 -1.99 16.97
N TRP A 55 -1.50 -0.90 17.64
CA TRP A 55 -1.61 0.42 17.04
C TRP A 55 -0.51 1.30 17.63
N LYS A 56 0.70 1.20 17.03
CA LYS A 56 1.87 1.97 17.44
C LYS A 56 2.25 2.93 16.32
N GLU A 57 2.50 4.17 16.67
CA GLU A 57 3.06 5.14 15.74
C GLU A 57 4.47 4.69 15.33
N ILE A 58 4.63 4.37 14.04
CA ILE A 58 5.92 4.00 13.48
C ILE A 58 6.48 5.26 12.82
N VAL A 59 7.46 5.88 13.47
CA VAL A 59 8.24 6.95 12.86
C VAL A 59 9.28 6.31 11.94
N SER A 60 8.98 6.23 10.64
CA SER A 60 9.97 5.83 9.64
C SER A 60 10.74 7.05 9.17
N ASN A 61 12.03 7.13 9.48
CA ASN A 61 12.89 8.17 8.92
C ASN A 61 13.36 7.74 7.53
N ARG A 62 12.71 8.27 6.49
CA ARG A 62 13.13 8.06 5.10
C ARG A 62 13.98 9.22 4.66
N LEU A 63 15.08 8.92 3.98
CA LEU A 63 15.91 9.94 3.35
C LEU A 63 15.11 10.64 2.25
N ASP A 64 14.97 11.96 2.35
CA ASP A 64 14.38 12.75 1.28
C ASP A 64 15.37 12.89 0.12
N GLY A 65 15.23 12.01 -0.87
CA GLY A 65 16.07 12.01 -2.05
C GLY A 65 15.92 13.26 -2.91
N LYS A 66 14.81 14.01 -2.82
CA LYS A 66 14.66 15.28 -3.56
C LYS A 66 15.48 16.38 -2.92
N ALA A 67 15.36 16.54 -1.60
CA ALA A 67 16.17 17.50 -0.85
C ALA A 67 17.67 17.19 -1.00
N LEU A 68 18.07 15.91 -1.02
CA LEU A 68 19.45 15.51 -1.25
C LEU A 68 19.92 15.85 -2.68
N LYS A 69 19.06 15.69 -3.68
CA LYS A 69 19.38 16.05 -5.08
C LYS A 69 19.55 17.56 -5.27
N GLU A 70 18.75 18.36 -4.57
CA GLU A 70 18.82 19.83 -4.60
C GLU A 70 20.06 20.35 -3.86
N ALA A 71 20.36 19.81 -2.68
CA ALA A 71 21.50 20.25 -1.87
C ALA A 71 22.85 19.72 -2.38
N LEU A 72 22.92 18.46 -2.82
CA LEU A 72 24.17 17.77 -3.17
C LEU A 72 23.97 16.86 -4.41
N PRO A 73 23.87 17.46 -5.61
CA PRO A 73 23.60 16.71 -6.84
C PRO A 73 24.70 15.71 -7.22
N GLU A 74 25.97 15.99 -6.91
CA GLU A 74 27.08 15.06 -7.18
C GLU A 74 26.94 13.75 -6.40
N ILE A 75 26.66 13.85 -5.10
CA ILE A 75 26.47 12.69 -4.23
C ILE A 75 25.21 11.93 -4.66
N TYR A 76 24.11 12.63 -4.95
CA TYR A 76 22.90 11.99 -5.44
C TYR A 76 23.16 11.14 -6.70
N ASN A 77 23.88 11.69 -7.67
CA ASN A 77 24.19 10.98 -8.92
C ASN A 77 25.13 9.79 -8.71
N GLN A 78 26.07 9.87 -7.76
CA GLN A 78 27.01 8.78 -7.46
C GLN A 78 26.33 7.55 -6.83
N TYR A 79 25.27 7.76 -6.04
CA TYR A 79 24.59 6.69 -5.31
C TYR A 79 23.23 6.31 -5.91
N CYS A 80 22.72 7.06 -6.91
CA CYS A 80 21.47 6.74 -7.57
C CYS A 80 21.66 5.62 -8.60
N ARG A 81 21.16 4.42 -8.30
CA ARG A 81 21.14 3.28 -9.24
C ARG A 81 19.84 3.28 -10.05
N ALA A 82 19.95 3.46 -11.37
CA ALA A 82 18.82 3.26 -12.28
C ALA A 82 18.34 1.80 -12.20
N THR A 83 17.06 1.61 -11.88
CA THR A 83 16.41 0.30 -11.85
C THR A 83 15.26 0.32 -12.86
N ALA A 84 15.28 -0.60 -13.82
CA ALA A 84 14.20 -0.74 -14.78
C ALA A 84 13.17 -1.74 -14.25
N SER A 85 11.93 -1.30 -14.10
CA SER A 85 10.78 -2.18 -13.86
C SER A 85 9.79 -2.06 -15.02
N ARG A 86 9.14 -3.17 -15.39
CA ARG A 86 8.07 -3.15 -16.39
C ARG A 86 6.75 -3.02 -15.66
N ARG A 87 6.00 -1.95 -15.93
CA ARG A 87 4.66 -1.77 -15.39
C ARG A 87 3.66 -2.39 -16.34
N PHE A 88 2.78 -3.24 -15.82
CA PHE A 88 1.57 -3.66 -16.52
C PHE A 88 0.50 -2.60 -16.29
N THR A 89 -0.09 -2.08 -17.36
CA THR A 89 -1.15 -1.07 -17.28
C THR A 89 -2.18 -1.40 -18.34
N ILE A 90 -3.45 -1.33 -17.95
CA ILE A 90 -4.61 -1.43 -18.82
C ILE A 90 -5.27 -0.05 -18.73
N ALA A 91 -5.47 0.60 -19.88
CA ALA A 91 -6.09 1.92 -20.01
C ALA A 91 -7.45 1.78 -20.68
#